data_AF-A0A2V3HFN9-F1
#
_entry.id   AF-A0A2V3HFN9-F1
#
_cell.length_a   1.000
_cell.length_b   1.000
_cell.length_c   1.000
_cell.angle_alpha   90.00
_cell.angle_beta   90.00
_cell.angle_gamma   90.00
#
_symmetry.space_group_name_H-M   'P 1'
#
loop_
_entity.id
_entity.type
_entity.pdbx_description
1 polymer ?
#
loop_
_entity_poly.entity_id
_entity_poly.type
_entity_poly.pdbx_seq_one_letter_code
_entity_poly.pdbx_strand_id
1 'polypeptide(L)' 'MTALTMRTSAGDISLKLYVNRAPQTTANFLKLVDKGFYNGLHFHRVIRDFMLQAGCPHSKDPRSPRAGTG' A
#
# COMPACT_ATOMS: atom_id res chain seq x y z
N MET A 1 12.47 -5.18 14.29
CA MET A 1 11.04 -5.24 13.88
C MET A 1 10.59 -3.82 13.65
N THR A 2 9.82 -3.55 12.60
CA THR A 2 9.37 -2.19 12.26
C THR A 2 7.84 -2.18 12.24
N ALA A 3 7.23 -1.25 12.97
CA ALA A 3 5.79 -1.04 13.01
C ALA A 3 5.45 0.31 12.38
N LEU A 4 4.33 0.38 11.67
CA LEU A 4 3.89 1.60 10.99
C LEU A 4 2.38 1.63 10.84
N THR A 5 1.83 2.83 10.81
CA THR A 5 0.39 3.07 10.72
C THR A 5 0.06 3.68 9.37
N MET A 6 -0.81 3.02 8.62
CA MET A 6 -1.37 3.52 7.36
C MET A 6 -2.70 4.21 7.66
N ARG A 7 -2.75 5.52 7.47
CA ARG A 7 -3.97 6.31 7.63
C ARG A 7 -4.79 6.25 6.34
N THR A 8 -6.05 5.86 6.45
CA THR A 8 -6.97 5.79 5.31
C THR A 8 -8.27 6.52 5.63
N SER A 9 -9.07 6.83 4.62
CA SER A 9 -10.39 7.44 4.81
C SER A 9 -11.39 6.53 5.53
N ALA A 10 -11.14 5.21 5.56
CA ALA A 10 -11.98 4.21 6.21
C ALA A 10 -11.44 3.81 7.60
N GLY A 11 -10.40 4.47 8.09
CA GLY A 11 -9.77 4.19 9.38
C GLY A 11 -8.26 3.90 9.28
N ASP A 12 -7.63 3.76 10.44
CA ASP A 12 -6.21 3.50 10.56
C ASP A 12 -5.90 2.00 10.57
N ILE A 13 -4.86 1.61 9.83
CA ILE A 13 -4.39 0.22 9.76
C ILE A 13 -2.98 0.15 10.32
N SER A 14 -2.80 -0.60 11.40
CA SER A 14 -1.46 -0.87 11.96
C SER A 14 -0.82 -2.08 11.26
N LEU A 15 0.40 -1.89 10.76
CA LEU A 15 1.16 -2.91 10.04
C LEU A 15 2.45 -3.21 10.80
N LYS A 16 2.79 -4.51 10.87
CA LYS A 16 4.06 -4.99 11.41
C LYS A 16 4.85 -5.65 10.31
N LEU A 17 6.06 -5.16 10.06
CA LEU A 17 6.92 -5.66 9.00
C LEU A 17 7.96 -6.65 9.56
N TYR A 18 8.02 -7.82 8.93
CA TYR A 18 8.96 -8.89 9.25
C TYR A 18 10.27 -8.72 8.49
N VAL A 19 11.04 -7.67 8.85
CA VAL A 19 12.33 -7.32 8.23
C VAL A 19 13.30 -8.51 8.13
N ASN A 20 13.32 -9.40 9.12
CA ASN A 20 14.22 -10.56 9.13
C ASN A 20 13.80 -11.66 8.14
N ARG A 21 12.52 -11.73 7.77
CA ARG A 21 12.00 -12.75 6.84
C ARG A 21 11.99 -12.28 5.39
N ALA A 22 11.77 -10.98 5.15
CA ALA A 22 11.71 -10.40 3.81
C ALA A 22 12.47 -9.07 3.74
N PRO A 23 13.80 -9.07 3.96
CA PRO A 23 14.58 -7.85 4.14
C PRO A 23 14.52 -6.92 2.92
N GLN A 24 14.64 -7.46 1.71
CA GLN A 24 14.62 -6.67 0.48
C GLN A 24 13.25 -6.02 0.22
N THR A 25 12.17 -6.79 0.33
CA THR A 25 10.80 -6.29 0.16
C THR A 25 10.48 -5.22 1.20
N THR A 26 10.87 -5.46 2.44
CA THR A 26 10.62 -4.53 3.54
C THR A 26 11.41 -3.23 3.37
N ALA A 27 12.68 -3.32 2.96
CA ALA A 27 13.51 -2.15 2.69
C ALA A 27 12.96 -1.31 1.53
N ASN A 28 12.52 -1.94 0.43
CA ASN A 28 11.91 -1.22 -0.69
C ASN A 28 10.60 -0.52 -0.27
N PHE A 29 9.75 -1.22 0.49
CA PHE A 29 8.52 -0.66 1.01
C PHE A 29 8.77 0.57 1.89
N LEU A 30 9.69 0.45 2.86
CA LEU A 30 10.06 1.58 3.74
C LEU A 30 10.60 2.77 2.96
N LYS A 31 11.45 2.52 1.95
CA LYS A 31 11.97 3.58 1.06
C LYS A 31 10.86 4.32 0.31
N LEU A 32 9.79 3.64 -0.09
CA LEU A 32 8.63 4.26 -0.74
C LEU A 32 7.75 5.02 0.26
N VAL A 33 7.62 4.51 1.48
CA VAL A 33 6.93 5.20 2.59
C VAL A 33 7.63 6.53 2.92
N ASP A 34 8.96 6.53 3.08
CA ASP A 34 9.74 7.73 3.40
C ASP A 34 9.65 8.80 2.29
N LYS A 35 9.47 8.36 1.04
CA LYS A 35 9.23 9.25 -0.10
C LYS A 35 7.79 9.77 -0.20
N GLY A 36 6.90 9.35 0.69
CA GLY A 36 5.47 9.68 0.63
C GLY A 36 4.76 9.12 -0.60
N PHE A 37 5.30 8.08 -1.24
CA PHE A 37 4.77 7.54 -2.50
C PHE A 37 3.31 7.08 -2.39
N TYR A 38 2.95 6.49 -1.25
CA TYR A 38 1.62 5.94 -1.00
C TYR A 38 0.57 7.01 -0.66
N ASN A 39 0.96 8.26 -0.42
CA ASN A 39 0.04 9.32 -0.05
C ASN A 39 -0.88 9.67 -1.23
N GLY A 40 -2.19 9.67 -0.98
CA GLY A 40 -3.22 9.95 -1.99
C GLY A 40 -3.47 8.80 -2.98
N LEU A 41 -2.85 7.62 -2.79
CA LEU A 41 -3.25 6.42 -3.52
C LEU A 41 -4.52 5.83 -2.90
N HIS A 42 -5.41 5.35 -3.75
CA HIS A 42 -6.57 4.58 -3.33
C HIS A 42 -6.37 3.07 -3.56
N PHE A 43 -7.17 2.27 -2.86
CA PHE A 43 -7.31 0.84 -3.14
C PHE A 43 -8.11 0.69 -4.44
N HIS A 44 -7.41 0.40 -5.54
CA HIS A 44 -8.04 0.26 -6.85
C HIS A 44 -8.72 -1.11 -7.05
N ARG A 45 -8.45 -2.07 -6.16
CA ARG A 45 -9.08 -3.38 -6.20
C ARG A 45 -9.48 -3.84 -4.80
N VAL A 46 -10.76 -4.16 -4.66
CA VAL A 46 -11.41 -4.60 -3.41
C VAL A 46 -12.28 -5.80 -3.75
N ILE A 47 -11.94 -6.97 -3.20
CA ILE A 47 -12.72 -8.20 -3.39
C ILE A 47 -13.16 -8.69 -2.02
N ARG A 48 -14.49 -8.76 -1.85
CA ARG A 48 -15.11 -9.27 -0.62
C ARG A 48 -14.63 -10.69 -0.34
N ASP A 49 -14.34 -10.97 0.92
CA ASP A 49 -13.87 -12.27 1.42
C ASP A 49 -12.53 -12.75 0.80
N PHE A 50 -11.75 -11.83 0.21
CA PHE A 50 -10.44 -12.14 -0.34
C PHE A 50 -9.39 -11.11 0.08
N MET A 51 -9.31 -9.95 -0.57
CA MET A 51 -8.24 -8.99 -0.31
C MET A 51 -8.51 -7.57 -0.84
N LEU A 52 -7.67 -6.65 -0.37
CA LEU A 52 -7.52 -5.27 -0.85
C LEU A 52 -6.14 -5.10 -1.49
N GLN A 53 -6.07 -4.45 -2.67
CA GLN A 53 -4.81 -4.20 -3.38
C GLN A 53 -4.63 -2.70 -3.68
N ALA A 54 -3.42 -2.21 -3.41
CA ALA A 54 -3.00 -0.82 -3.56
C ALA A 54 -1.53 -0.74 -4.01
N GLY A 55 -1.01 0.48 -4.18
CA GLY A 55 0.40 0.72 -4.55
C GLY A 55 0.67 0.90 -6.04
N CYS A 56 -0.38 1.09 -6.86
CA CYS A 56 -0.23 1.42 -8.28
C CYS A 56 0.05 2.94 -8.44
N PRO A 57 1.11 3.37 -9.15
CA PRO A 57 1.35 4.80 -9.39
C PRO A 57 0.19 5.52 -10.10
N HIS A 58 -0.57 4.78 -10.92
CA HIS A 58 -1.70 5.31 -11.67
C HIS A 58 -2.99 5.39 -10.83
N SER A 59 -3.05 4.73 -9.67
CA SER A 59 -4.19 4.81 -8.75
C SER A 59 -4.18 6.08 -7.89
N LYS A 60 -3.59 7.18 -8.39
CA LYS A 60 -3.90 8.54 -7.90
C LYS A 60 -5.19 9.05 -8.54
N ASP A 61 -5.40 8.69 -9.81
CA ASP A 61 -6.64 8.99 -10.52
C ASP A 61 -7.57 7.77 -10.44
N PRO A 62 -8.72 7.88 -9.75
CA PRO A 62 -9.69 6.79 -9.61
C PRO A 62 -10.34 6.37 -10.92
N ARG A 63 -10.17 7.14 -12.00
CA ARG A 63 -10.71 6.83 -13.32
C ARG A 63 -9.63 6.34 -14.29
N SER A 64 -8.37 6.24 -13.85
CA SER A 64 -7.30 5.81 -14.73
C SER A 64 -7.47 4.35 -15.12
N PRO A 65 -7.63 4.01 -16.41
CA PRO A 65 -7.70 2.62 -16.86
C PRO A 65 -6.37 1.88 -16.69
N ARG A 66 -5.30 2.61 -16.34
CA ARG A 66 -3.96 2.09 -16.06
C ARG A 66 -3.76 1.71 -14.60
N ALA A 67 -4.73 2.00 -13.72
CA ALA A 67 -4.77 1.42 -12.39
C ALA A 67 -5.01 -0.09 -12.57
N GLY A 68 -3.92 -0.87 -12.50
CA GLY A 68 -3.94 -2.29 -12.86
C GLY A 68 -4.98 -3.07 -12.05
N THR A 69 -5.68 -3.99 -12.69
CA THR A 69 -6.69 -4.85 -12.05
C THR A 69 -6.11 -6.17 -11.53
N GLY A 70 -4.81 -6.39 -11.73
CA GLY A 70 -4.12 -7.66 -11.51
C GLY A 70 -3.14 -7.92 -12.63
#